data_AF-A0A081RVK7-F1
#
_entry.id   AF-A0A081RVK7-F1
#
_cell.length_a   1.000
_cell.length_b   1.000
_cell.length_c   1.000
_cell.angle_alpha   90.00
_cell.angle_beta   90.00
_cell.angle_gamma   90.00
#
_symmetry.space_group_name_H-M   'P 1'
#
loop_
_entity.id
_entity.type
_entity.pdbx_description
1 polymer ?
#
loop_
_entity_poly.entity_id
_entity_poly.type
_entity_poly.pdbx_seq_one_letter_code
_entity_poly.pdbx_strand_id
1 'polypeptide(L)'
;MSEVMKPEKECPFDPKQYECHGVIAPVGSFSWALIQLKLRKLVARSVWSDKKMYLAITPRVNDLTVEKDSAYAVDGVAVGTKYDYLTHIDLRNEHGNFVPWQPTQEDMMACDWELKANIPDYTIVIDVTPYEVSKDSLWGGNTSETLVVIESNIDNSSITSIYWSARENGLPINLTLRDYDLLKDLVGKRLTITVDGIKYELGYRTERSDEPIYIPWYQGTEAEKVGNLLKQIGKTFRFYCNWHD
;
A
#
# COMPACT_ATOMS: atom_id res chain seq x y z
N MET A 1 -23.04 -34.56 -16.59
CA MET A 1 -22.30 -33.55 -15.79
C MET A 1 -20.98 -33.34 -16.49
N SER A 2 -20.70 -32.12 -16.95
CA SER A 2 -19.43 -31.83 -17.63
C SER A 2 -18.25 -32.11 -16.69
N GLU A 3 -17.10 -32.49 -17.24
CA GLU A 3 -15.84 -32.68 -16.49
C GLU A 3 -15.38 -31.44 -15.70
N VAL A 4 -16.09 -30.33 -15.86
CA VAL A 4 -15.81 -28.98 -15.33
C VAL A 4 -16.23 -28.82 -13.86
N MET A 5 -17.16 -29.64 -13.34
CA MET A 5 -17.66 -29.53 -11.95
C MET A 5 -17.35 -30.79 -11.15
N LYS A 6 -16.06 -31.03 -10.86
CA LYS A 6 -15.66 -32.03 -9.88
C LYS A 6 -15.59 -31.36 -8.50
N PRO A 7 -16.30 -31.85 -7.46
CA PRO A 7 -16.31 -31.22 -6.14
C PRO A 7 -14.92 -31.15 -5.48
N GLU A 8 -14.00 -32.00 -5.92
CA GLU A 8 -12.59 -32.03 -5.49
C GLU A 8 -11.76 -30.85 -6.04
N LYS A 9 -12.27 -30.15 -7.06
CA LYS A 9 -11.57 -29.04 -7.72
C LYS A 9 -12.34 -27.74 -7.52
N GLU A 10 -11.62 -26.70 -7.12
CA GLU A 10 -12.17 -25.34 -7.09
C GLU A 10 -12.60 -24.91 -8.49
N CYS A 11 -13.70 -24.17 -8.58
CA CYS A 11 -14.13 -23.58 -9.85
C CYS A 11 -13.02 -22.67 -10.38
N PRO A 12 -12.58 -22.86 -11.64
CA PRO A 12 -11.60 -21.96 -12.26
C PRO A 12 -12.09 -20.52 -12.20
N PHE A 13 -11.24 -19.62 -11.74
CA PHE A 13 -11.52 -18.19 -11.75
C PHE A 13 -10.95 -17.56 -13.02
N ASP A 14 -11.84 -17.10 -13.91
CA ASP A 14 -11.47 -16.29 -15.07
C ASP A 14 -12.07 -14.88 -14.91
N PRO A 15 -11.24 -13.85 -14.66
CA PRO A 15 -11.70 -12.47 -14.53
C PRO A 15 -12.55 -11.99 -15.70
N LYS A 16 -12.30 -12.49 -16.92
CA LYS A 16 -13.04 -12.10 -18.13
C LYS A 16 -14.51 -12.48 -18.09
N GLN A 17 -14.88 -13.49 -17.30
CA GLN A 17 -16.29 -13.87 -17.11
C GLN A 17 -17.10 -12.78 -16.38
N TYR A 18 -16.42 -11.82 -15.75
CA TYR A 18 -17.02 -10.70 -15.02
C TYR A 18 -16.89 -9.36 -15.76
N GLU A 19 -16.21 -9.33 -16.91
CA GLU A 19 -16.09 -8.15 -17.77
C GLU A 19 -17.35 -8.03 -18.67
N CYS A 20 -18.36 -7.32 -18.15
CA CYS A 20 -19.55 -6.79 -18.84
C CYS A 20 -20.08 -7.54 -20.09
N HIS A 21 -20.97 -8.52 -19.88
CA HIS A 21 -22.12 -8.90 -20.76
C HIS A 21 -23.22 -9.67 -19.97
N GLY A 22 -23.42 -9.42 -18.66
CA GLY A 22 -24.35 -10.20 -17.82
C GLY A 22 -24.95 -9.42 -16.65
N VAL A 23 -25.77 -10.09 -15.82
CA VAL A 23 -26.34 -9.54 -14.59
C VAL A 23 -25.21 -9.22 -13.61
N ILE A 24 -24.88 -7.94 -13.45
CA ILE A 24 -23.86 -7.46 -12.52
C ILE A 24 -24.50 -7.35 -11.13
N ALA A 25 -23.91 -7.97 -10.13
CA ALA A 25 -24.36 -7.84 -8.74
C ALA A 25 -24.37 -6.34 -8.34
N PRO A 26 -25.41 -5.85 -7.62
CA PRO A 26 -25.46 -4.45 -7.21
C PRO A 26 -24.23 -4.07 -6.39
N VAL A 27 -23.59 -2.93 -6.71
CA VAL A 27 -22.53 -2.35 -5.88
C VAL A 27 -23.05 -2.20 -4.45
N GLY A 28 -22.23 -2.55 -3.46
CA GLY A 28 -22.68 -2.58 -2.06
C GLY A 28 -23.18 -3.94 -1.58
N SER A 29 -23.64 -4.82 -2.47
CA SER A 29 -24.17 -6.14 -2.08
C SER A 29 -23.05 -7.14 -1.73
N PHE A 30 -23.39 -8.15 -0.93
CA PHE A 30 -22.46 -9.26 -0.66
C PHE A 30 -22.04 -10.02 -1.93
N SER A 31 -22.96 -10.20 -2.88
CA SER A 31 -22.63 -10.83 -4.17
C SER A 31 -21.59 -10.02 -4.95
N TRP A 32 -21.67 -8.69 -4.91
CA TRP A 32 -20.65 -7.81 -5.49
C TRP A 32 -19.33 -7.90 -4.72
N ALA A 33 -19.38 -7.93 -3.39
CA ALA A 33 -18.19 -8.08 -2.55
C ALA A 33 -17.43 -9.39 -2.83
N LEU A 34 -18.15 -10.50 -3.01
CA LEU A 34 -17.56 -11.78 -3.41
C LEU A 34 -16.88 -11.72 -4.77
N ILE A 35 -17.44 -10.98 -5.74
CA ILE A 35 -16.78 -10.76 -7.05
C ILE A 35 -15.47 -9.99 -6.85
N GLN A 36 -15.48 -8.92 -6.04
CA GLN A 36 -14.26 -8.15 -5.76
C GLN A 36 -13.20 -8.99 -5.04
N LEU A 37 -13.60 -9.83 -4.08
CA LEU A 37 -12.70 -10.76 -3.40
C LEU A 37 -12.06 -11.73 -4.40
N LYS A 38 -12.83 -12.36 -5.28
CA LYS A 38 -12.29 -13.25 -6.32
C LYS A 38 -11.31 -12.52 -7.24
N LEU A 39 -11.56 -11.23 -7.53
CA LEU A 39 -10.63 -10.33 -8.23
C LEU A 39 -9.41 -9.89 -7.39
N ARG A 40 -9.17 -10.50 -6.23
CA ARG A 40 -8.08 -10.21 -5.29
C ARG A 40 -8.10 -8.81 -4.68
N LYS A 41 -9.27 -8.17 -4.65
CA LYS A 41 -9.44 -6.88 -3.98
C LYS A 41 -9.85 -7.10 -2.53
N LEU A 42 -9.52 -6.11 -1.70
CA LEU A 42 -9.96 -6.06 -0.31
C LEU A 42 -11.36 -5.44 -0.24
N VAL A 43 -12.23 -6.00 0.61
CA VAL A 43 -13.58 -5.48 0.83
C VAL A 43 -13.87 -5.36 2.32
N ALA A 44 -14.70 -4.41 2.71
CA ALA A 44 -15.11 -4.23 4.10
C ALA A 44 -16.59 -3.85 4.15
N ARG A 45 -17.22 -4.03 5.31
CA ARG A 45 -18.49 -3.37 5.62
C ARG A 45 -18.20 -1.91 5.96
N SER A 46 -19.09 -0.99 5.60
CA SER A 46 -18.96 0.43 5.96
C SER A 46 -18.79 0.65 7.48
N VAL A 47 -19.47 -0.17 8.29
CA VAL A 47 -19.41 -0.16 9.77
C VAL A 47 -18.07 -0.68 10.34
N TRP A 48 -17.15 -1.10 9.48
CA TRP A 48 -15.81 -1.57 9.84
C TRP A 48 -14.70 -0.55 9.48
N SER A 49 -15.06 0.54 8.82
CA SER A 49 -14.12 1.50 8.21
C SER A 49 -13.14 2.10 9.22
N ASP A 50 -13.61 2.50 10.40
CA ASP A 50 -12.85 3.06 11.52
C ASP A 50 -11.94 2.03 12.22
N LYS A 51 -12.31 0.74 12.15
CA LYS A 51 -11.58 -0.36 12.77
C LYS A 51 -10.49 -0.98 11.90
N LYS A 52 -10.30 -0.48 10.67
CA LYS A 52 -9.36 -1.03 9.69
C LYS A 52 -9.55 -2.54 9.44
N MET A 53 -10.77 -3.05 9.66
CA MET A 53 -11.11 -4.45 9.38
C MET A 53 -11.47 -4.60 7.91
N TYR A 54 -11.11 -5.74 7.32
CA TYR A 54 -11.44 -6.07 5.93
C TYR A 54 -11.34 -7.57 5.68
N LEU A 55 -11.97 -8.01 4.60
CA LEU A 55 -11.86 -9.36 4.07
C LEU A 55 -10.82 -9.41 2.94
N ALA A 56 -10.08 -10.51 2.90
CA ALA A 56 -9.16 -10.86 1.82
C ALA A 56 -9.37 -12.31 1.40
N ILE A 57 -9.14 -12.63 0.12
CA ILE A 57 -9.15 -14.02 -0.34
C ILE A 57 -7.74 -14.61 -0.30
N THR A 58 -7.58 -15.70 0.43
CA THR A 58 -6.32 -16.44 0.55
C THR A 58 -6.32 -17.55 -0.49
N PRO A 59 -5.34 -17.57 -1.42
CA PRO A 59 -5.26 -18.60 -2.46
C PRO A 59 -5.02 -19.98 -1.85
N ARG A 60 -5.47 -21.02 -2.56
CA ARG A 60 -5.03 -22.39 -2.28
C ARG A 60 -3.51 -22.49 -2.27
N VAL A 61 -2.99 -23.21 -1.28
CA VAL A 61 -1.58 -23.62 -1.20
C VAL A 61 -1.52 -25.13 -1.30
N ASN A 62 -0.75 -25.63 -2.27
CA ASN A 62 -0.62 -27.06 -2.51
C ASN A 62 0.62 -27.64 -1.81
N ASP A 63 0.62 -28.96 -1.64
CA ASP A 63 1.80 -29.74 -1.25
C ASP A 63 2.43 -29.36 0.09
N LEU A 64 1.62 -28.80 1.00
CA LEU A 64 2.02 -28.58 2.39
C LEU A 64 2.30 -29.90 3.08
N THR A 65 3.12 -29.86 4.12
CA THR A 65 3.56 -31.05 4.84
C THR A 65 3.15 -30.94 6.30
N VAL A 66 2.55 -31.99 6.84
CA VAL A 66 2.22 -32.05 8.28
C VAL A 66 3.52 -32.03 9.08
N GLU A 67 3.70 -30.98 9.87
CA GLU A 67 4.84 -30.82 10.78
C GLU A 67 4.60 -31.53 12.10
N LYS A 68 5.68 -31.93 12.77
CA LYS A 68 5.66 -32.76 13.98
C LYS A 68 4.79 -32.19 15.10
N ASP A 69 4.81 -30.87 15.27
CA ASP A 69 4.12 -30.18 16.36
C ASP A 69 2.89 -29.38 15.87
N SER A 70 2.44 -29.66 14.64
CA SER A 70 1.23 -29.04 14.09
C SER A 70 -0.03 -29.60 14.75
N ALA A 71 -1.12 -28.82 14.74
CA ALA A 71 -2.42 -29.27 15.24
C ALA A 71 -2.90 -30.56 14.55
N TYR A 72 -2.53 -30.76 13.28
CA TYR A 72 -2.88 -31.97 12.50
C TYR A 72 -2.12 -33.21 12.99
N ALA A 73 -0.84 -33.07 13.37
CA ALA A 73 -0.09 -34.18 13.94
C ALA A 73 -0.65 -34.59 15.31
N VAL A 74 -1.09 -33.61 16.11
CA VAL A 74 -1.79 -33.86 17.38
C VAL A 74 -3.12 -34.59 17.16
N ASP A 75 -3.84 -34.27 16.09
CA ASP A 75 -5.06 -34.95 15.65
C ASP A 75 -4.81 -36.35 15.05
N GLY A 76 -3.56 -36.82 15.05
CA GLY A 76 -3.17 -38.17 14.62
C GLY A 76 -2.84 -38.29 13.14
N VAL A 77 -2.77 -37.19 12.40
CA VAL A 77 -2.28 -37.22 11.01
C VAL A 77 -0.77 -37.46 11.00
N ALA A 78 -0.31 -38.43 10.22
CA ALA A 78 1.10 -38.79 10.19
C ALA A 78 1.97 -37.60 9.74
N VAL A 79 3.05 -37.31 10.48
CA VAL A 79 4.06 -36.32 10.11
C VAL A 79 4.62 -36.63 8.72
N GLY A 80 4.74 -35.63 7.87
CA GLY A 80 5.15 -35.81 6.48
C GLY A 80 3.99 -36.00 5.50
N THR A 81 2.75 -36.18 5.98
CA THR A 81 1.58 -36.27 5.10
C THR A 81 1.44 -34.99 4.28
N LYS A 82 1.25 -35.16 2.96
CA LYS A 82 0.98 -34.05 2.04
C LYS A 82 -0.49 -33.66 2.08
N TYR A 83 -0.76 -32.37 2.07
CA TYR A 83 -2.12 -31.83 1.99
C TYR A 83 -2.14 -30.49 1.27
N ASP A 84 -3.30 -30.15 0.73
CA ASP A 84 -3.59 -28.82 0.19
C ASP A 84 -4.37 -28.02 1.23
N TYR A 85 -4.02 -26.75 1.38
CA TYR A 85 -4.82 -25.80 2.13
C TYR A 85 -5.67 -25.00 1.15
N LEU A 86 -7.00 -25.17 1.23
CA LEU A 86 -7.94 -24.72 0.20
C LEU A 86 -8.08 -23.18 0.19
N THR A 87 -8.56 -22.63 -0.93
CA THR A 87 -8.90 -21.20 -1.00
C THR A 87 -9.98 -20.86 0.03
N HIS A 88 -9.78 -19.78 0.79
CA HIS A 88 -10.71 -19.30 1.82
C HIS A 88 -10.68 -17.78 1.92
N ILE A 89 -11.59 -17.22 2.73
CA ILE A 89 -11.64 -15.79 3.02
C ILE A 89 -11.12 -15.60 4.44
N ASP A 90 -10.18 -14.68 4.62
CA ASP A 90 -9.73 -14.23 5.93
C ASP A 90 -10.34 -12.87 6.25
N LEU A 91 -10.65 -12.67 7.53
CA LEU A 91 -10.92 -11.38 8.13
C LEU A 91 -9.65 -10.88 8.81
N ARG A 92 -9.18 -9.69 8.42
CA ARG A 92 -8.27 -8.92 9.25
C ARG A 92 -9.09 -8.22 10.33
N ASN A 93 -8.83 -8.54 11.60
CA ASN A 93 -9.51 -7.93 12.73
C ASN A 93 -8.94 -6.54 13.07
N GLU A 94 -9.55 -5.87 14.04
CA GLU A 94 -9.17 -4.50 14.45
C GLU A 94 -7.75 -4.39 15.02
N HIS A 95 -7.18 -5.52 15.48
CA HIS A 95 -5.80 -5.61 15.96
C HIS A 95 -4.79 -5.93 14.85
N GLY A 96 -5.27 -6.12 13.61
CA GLY A 96 -4.45 -6.46 12.46
C GLY A 96 -4.07 -7.92 12.32
N ASN A 97 -4.67 -8.81 13.11
CA ASN A 97 -4.50 -10.26 12.97
C ASN A 97 -5.52 -10.84 12.00
N PHE A 98 -5.17 -11.95 11.37
CA PHE A 98 -6.03 -12.64 10.40
C PHE A 98 -6.69 -13.86 11.03
N VAL A 99 -7.96 -14.06 10.71
CA VAL A 99 -8.72 -15.25 11.10
C VAL A 99 -9.56 -15.73 9.91
N PRO A 100 -9.75 -17.06 9.74
CA PRO A 100 -10.69 -17.58 8.77
C PRO A 100 -12.08 -16.98 9.00
N TRP A 101 -12.73 -16.54 7.93
CA TRP A 101 -14.01 -15.85 7.99
C TRP A 101 -15.10 -16.61 7.26
N GLN A 102 -16.29 -16.65 7.88
CA GLN A 102 -17.51 -17.15 7.29
C GLN A 102 -18.59 -16.06 7.39
N PRO A 103 -19.34 -15.80 6.30
CA PRO A 103 -20.39 -14.80 6.34
C PRO A 103 -21.54 -15.23 7.27
N THR A 104 -22.02 -14.30 8.09
CA THR A 104 -23.30 -14.47 8.77
C THR A 104 -24.47 -14.25 7.81
N GLN A 105 -25.70 -14.56 8.24
CA GLN A 105 -26.89 -14.22 7.45
C GLN A 105 -27.01 -12.71 7.23
N GLU A 106 -26.65 -11.89 8.22
CA GLU A 106 -26.64 -10.43 8.09
C GLU A 106 -25.62 -9.96 7.06
N ASP A 107 -24.42 -10.55 7.05
CA ASP A 107 -23.37 -10.24 6.06
C ASP A 107 -23.82 -10.54 4.63
N MET A 108 -24.48 -11.68 4.43
CA MET A 108 -25.01 -12.07 3.12
C MET A 108 -26.10 -11.13 2.61
N MET A 109 -26.89 -10.54 3.53
CA MET A 109 -27.99 -9.64 3.20
C MET A 109 -27.62 -8.17 3.25
N ALA A 110 -26.38 -7.85 3.63
CA ALA A 110 -25.90 -6.49 3.74
C ALA A 110 -25.70 -5.83 2.36
N CYS A 111 -25.94 -4.51 2.33
CA CYS A 111 -25.80 -3.66 1.14
C CYS A 111 -24.77 -2.54 1.34
N ASP A 112 -23.97 -2.60 2.41
CA ASP A 112 -22.96 -1.60 2.76
C ASP A 112 -21.53 -2.14 2.58
N TRP A 113 -21.33 -3.09 1.66
CA TRP A 113 -20.00 -3.55 1.29
C TRP A 113 -19.29 -2.54 0.41
N GLU A 114 -18.08 -2.19 0.79
CA GLU A 114 -17.22 -1.27 0.06
C GLU A 114 -15.90 -1.95 -0.32
N LEU A 115 -15.25 -1.46 -1.37
CA LEU A 115 -13.83 -1.75 -1.54
C LEU A 115 -13.13 -1.15 -0.34
N LYS A 116 -12.39 -1.97 0.41
CA LYS A 116 -11.43 -1.40 1.32
C LYS A 116 -10.42 -0.72 0.42
N ALA A 117 -10.37 0.62 0.47
CA ALA A 117 -9.29 1.33 -0.17
C ALA A 117 -8.00 0.66 0.31
N ASN A 118 -7.28 0.00 -0.61
CA ASN A 118 -5.85 -0.17 -0.42
C ASN A 118 -5.39 1.23 -0.06
N ILE A 119 -4.88 1.43 1.15
CA ILE A 119 -4.19 2.68 1.40
C ILE A 119 -2.96 2.56 0.51
N PRO A 120 -2.92 3.17 -0.68
CA PRO A 120 -1.92 2.84 -1.67
C PRO A 120 -0.56 3.16 -1.08
N ASP A 121 0.42 2.30 -1.31
CA ASP A 121 1.79 2.78 -1.23
C ASP A 121 1.94 3.83 -2.33
N TYR A 122 2.21 5.06 -1.95
CA TYR A 122 2.35 6.14 -2.89
C TYR A 122 3.78 6.20 -3.36
N THR A 123 4.00 6.18 -4.67
CA THR A 123 5.33 6.24 -5.26
C THR A 123 5.42 7.41 -6.21
N ILE A 124 6.43 8.25 -6.00
CA ILE A 124 6.83 9.30 -6.92
C ILE A 124 8.32 9.12 -7.20
N VAL A 125 8.68 9.03 -8.47
CA VAL A 125 10.07 8.94 -8.94
C VAL A 125 10.46 10.28 -9.54
N ILE A 126 11.54 10.87 -9.03
CA ILE A 126 12.04 12.16 -9.48
C ILE A 126 13.53 12.08 -9.78
N ASP A 127 13.96 12.80 -10.81
CA ASP A 127 15.37 13.13 -11.01
C ASP A 127 15.62 14.53 -10.44
N VAL A 128 16.64 14.67 -9.62
CA VAL A 128 17.05 15.96 -9.03
C VAL A 128 18.52 16.18 -9.36
N THR A 129 18.83 17.34 -9.95
CA THR A 129 20.20 17.83 -10.09
C THR A 129 20.39 18.95 -9.06
N PRO A 130 20.95 18.68 -7.88
CA PRO A 130 20.90 19.65 -6.81
C PRO A 130 21.72 20.91 -7.12
N TYR A 131 21.23 22.04 -6.65
CA TYR A 131 21.96 23.30 -6.60
C TYR A 131 21.88 23.92 -5.20
N GLU A 132 22.77 24.87 -4.94
CA GLU A 132 22.72 25.66 -3.72
C GLU A 132 21.70 26.78 -3.86
N VAL A 133 20.58 26.66 -3.14
CA VAL A 133 19.47 27.62 -3.16
C VAL A 133 19.82 28.83 -2.30
N SER A 134 20.44 28.58 -1.14
CA SER A 134 20.97 29.63 -0.28
C SER A 134 22.28 29.17 0.34
N LYS A 135 23.27 30.07 0.30
CA LYS A 135 24.64 29.78 0.67
C LYS A 135 24.74 29.13 2.05
N ASP A 136 25.41 27.98 2.11
CA ASP A 136 25.68 27.19 3.32
C ASP A 136 24.43 26.81 4.13
N SER A 137 23.24 26.84 3.52
CA SER A 137 21.98 26.74 4.26
C SER A 137 20.92 25.85 3.60
N LEU A 138 20.81 25.86 2.27
CA LEU A 138 19.74 25.15 1.57
C LEU A 138 20.22 24.60 0.22
N TRP A 139 20.04 23.29 0.01
CA TRP A 139 20.39 22.60 -1.23
C TRP A 139 19.24 21.73 -1.71
N GLY A 140 19.08 21.58 -3.02
CA GLY A 140 18.10 20.66 -3.58
C GLY A 140 17.66 21.07 -4.97
N GLY A 141 16.38 20.87 -5.28
CA GLY A 141 15.85 21.19 -6.60
C GLY A 141 14.35 21.44 -6.60
N ASN A 142 13.90 22.14 -7.63
CA ASN A 142 12.50 22.37 -7.93
C ASN A 142 12.19 22.21 -9.42
N THR A 143 10.90 22.05 -9.72
CA THR A 143 10.40 21.78 -11.08
C THR A 143 10.66 22.88 -12.11
N SER A 144 10.94 24.10 -11.67
CA SER A 144 11.28 25.21 -12.58
C SER A 144 12.73 25.20 -13.01
N GLU A 145 13.60 24.43 -12.34
CA GLU A 145 15.05 24.48 -12.55
C GLU A 145 15.67 23.09 -12.77
N THR A 146 15.64 22.24 -11.74
CA THR A 146 16.50 21.05 -11.69
C THR A 146 15.84 19.76 -11.21
N LEU A 147 14.52 19.78 -10.99
CA LEU A 147 13.72 18.61 -10.63
C LEU A 147 12.83 18.21 -11.80
N VAL A 148 12.87 16.94 -12.18
CA VAL A 148 11.98 16.35 -13.19
C VAL A 148 11.23 15.18 -12.57
N VAL A 149 9.90 15.18 -12.65
CA VAL A 149 9.11 14.01 -12.26
C VAL A 149 9.10 13.00 -13.40
N ILE A 150 9.52 11.78 -13.08
CA ILE A 150 9.67 10.68 -14.04
C ILE A 150 8.40 9.81 -14.05
N GLU A 151 7.92 9.47 -12.87
CA GLU A 151 6.78 8.58 -12.69
C GLU A 151 6.06 8.92 -11.39
N SER A 152 4.73 8.76 -11.39
CA SER A 152 3.88 8.90 -10.20
C SER A 152 2.73 7.92 -10.32
N ASN A 153 2.42 7.18 -9.25
CA ASN A 153 1.23 6.34 -9.18
C ASN A 153 0.01 7.08 -8.58
N ILE A 154 0.12 8.42 -8.48
CA ILE A 154 -0.87 9.27 -7.83
C ILE A 154 -1.36 10.31 -8.84
N ASP A 155 -2.64 10.21 -9.20
CA ASP A 155 -3.26 11.09 -10.20
C ASP A 155 -3.24 12.56 -9.77
N ASN A 156 -2.88 13.44 -10.71
CA ASN A 156 -2.83 14.90 -10.52
C ASN A 156 -2.00 15.35 -9.32
N SER A 157 -0.97 14.57 -8.94
CA SER A 157 -0.02 14.96 -7.91
C SER A 157 1.42 15.01 -8.41
N SER A 158 2.24 15.80 -7.73
CA SER A 158 3.65 15.95 -8.05
C SER A 158 4.46 16.47 -6.85
N ILE A 159 5.75 16.13 -6.79
CA ILE A 159 6.72 16.84 -5.96
C ILE A 159 7.17 18.08 -6.74
N THR A 160 6.95 19.26 -6.18
CA THR A 160 7.38 20.52 -6.80
C THR A 160 8.77 20.94 -6.38
N SER A 161 9.18 20.58 -5.17
CA SER A 161 10.54 20.77 -4.69
C SER A 161 10.93 19.77 -3.59
N ILE A 162 12.22 19.49 -3.50
CA ILE A 162 12.83 18.77 -2.39
C ILE A 162 14.11 19.50 -2.00
N TYR A 163 14.25 19.82 -0.72
CA TYR A 163 15.42 20.54 -0.21
C TYR A 163 15.95 19.93 1.07
N TRP A 164 17.24 20.10 1.30
CA TRP A 164 17.89 19.92 2.59
C TRP A 164 18.18 21.28 3.22
N SER A 165 17.56 21.56 4.36
CA SER A 165 17.85 22.73 5.18
C SER A 165 18.86 22.38 6.27
N ALA A 166 20.08 22.93 6.17
CA ALA A 166 21.08 22.76 7.23
C ALA A 166 20.73 23.55 8.50
N ARG A 167 20.03 24.68 8.37
CA ARG A 167 19.59 25.49 9.53
C ARG A 167 18.59 24.75 10.40
N GLU A 168 17.65 24.08 9.75
CA GLU A 168 16.55 23.36 10.40
C GLU A 168 16.85 21.86 10.57
N ASN A 169 18.01 21.42 10.09
CA ASN A 169 18.44 20.03 10.06
C ASN A 169 17.34 19.07 9.55
N GLY A 170 16.77 19.39 8.39
CA GLY A 170 15.59 18.68 7.89
C GLY A 170 15.40 18.75 6.38
N LEU A 171 14.57 17.84 5.90
CA LEU A 171 14.25 17.61 4.50
C LEU A 171 12.77 17.94 4.23
N PRO A 172 12.43 19.20 3.91
CA PRO A 172 11.11 19.53 3.38
C PRO A 172 10.93 19.01 1.96
N ILE A 173 9.78 18.38 1.71
CA ILE A 173 9.31 17.98 0.38
C ILE A 173 8.01 18.72 0.10
N ASN A 174 7.95 19.52 -0.97
CA ASN A 174 6.74 20.25 -1.34
C ASN A 174 5.91 19.41 -2.33
N LEU A 175 4.66 19.16 -1.98
CA LEU A 175 3.71 18.37 -2.75
C LEU A 175 2.62 19.27 -3.31
N THR A 176 2.25 19.02 -4.56
CA THR A 176 1.02 19.57 -5.14
C THR A 176 0.00 18.46 -5.27
N LEU A 177 -1.03 18.49 -4.43
CA LEU A 177 -2.16 17.55 -4.42
C LEU A 177 -3.45 18.36 -4.31
N ARG A 178 -4.41 18.11 -5.21
CA ARG A 178 -5.73 18.77 -5.17
C ARG A 178 -6.70 18.09 -4.21
N ASP A 179 -6.53 16.78 -4.01
CA ASP A 179 -7.31 16.00 -3.07
C ASP A 179 -6.68 16.11 -1.68
N TYR A 180 -7.41 16.75 -0.76
CA TYR A 180 -6.94 17.03 0.59
C TYR A 180 -6.95 15.79 1.50
N ASP A 181 -7.89 14.87 1.29
CA ASP A 181 -7.97 13.64 2.07
C ASP A 181 -6.87 12.66 1.63
N LEU A 182 -6.59 12.62 0.32
CA LEU A 182 -5.44 11.89 -0.22
C LEU A 182 -4.11 12.45 0.30
N LEU A 183 -3.98 13.77 0.37
CA LEU A 183 -2.79 14.42 0.94
C LEU A 183 -2.60 14.04 2.42
N LYS A 184 -3.68 14.09 3.23
CA LYS A 184 -3.66 13.67 4.64
C LYS A 184 -3.24 12.22 4.81
N ASP A 185 -3.74 11.35 3.96
CA ASP A 185 -3.39 9.95 3.98
C ASP A 185 -1.91 9.72 3.62
N LEU A 186 -1.43 10.32 2.52
CA LEU A 186 -0.04 10.22 2.07
C LEU A 186 0.96 10.71 3.12
N VAL A 187 0.74 11.91 3.67
CA VAL A 187 1.69 12.50 4.63
C VAL A 187 1.58 11.89 6.03
N GLY A 188 0.55 11.07 6.28
CA GLY A 188 0.40 10.26 7.48
C GLY A 188 1.24 8.97 7.45
N LYS A 189 1.79 8.61 6.29
CA LYS A 189 2.59 7.39 6.07
C LYS A 189 4.08 7.60 6.36
N ARG A 190 4.80 6.49 6.48
CA ARG A 190 6.26 6.47 6.56
C ARG A 190 6.83 6.68 5.16
N LEU A 191 7.86 7.50 5.05
CA LEU A 191 8.60 7.69 3.81
C LEU A 191 9.87 6.84 3.82
N THR A 192 10.06 6.06 2.76
CA THR A 192 11.35 5.49 2.39
C THR A 192 11.79 6.10 1.06
N ILE A 193 13.02 6.60 1.01
CA ILE A 193 13.65 7.08 -0.22
C ILE A 193 14.68 6.05 -0.67
N THR A 194 14.69 5.66 -1.94
CA THR A 194 15.76 4.86 -2.52
C THR A 194 16.54 5.67 -3.55
N VAL A 195 17.88 5.63 -3.48
CA VAL A 195 18.79 6.24 -4.47
C VAL A 195 19.91 5.25 -4.74
N ASP A 196 20.21 4.96 -6.02
CA ASP A 196 21.25 4.00 -6.43
C ASP A 196 21.15 2.63 -5.72
N GLY A 197 19.92 2.17 -5.44
CA GLY A 197 19.63 0.91 -4.74
C GLY A 197 19.78 0.96 -3.21
N ILE A 198 20.25 2.07 -2.64
CA ILE A 198 20.36 2.28 -1.19
C ILE A 198 19.05 2.86 -0.66
N LYS A 199 18.49 2.21 0.36
CA LYS A 199 17.25 2.64 1.02
C LYS A 199 17.58 3.54 2.23
N TYR A 200 16.82 4.62 2.35
CA TYR A 200 16.83 5.57 3.46
C TYR A 200 15.43 5.59 4.07
N GLU A 201 15.29 5.03 5.26
CA GLU A 201 14.01 4.92 5.97
C GLU A 201 13.79 6.19 6.81
N LEU A 202 13.16 7.21 6.22
CA LEU A 202 12.95 8.51 6.85
C LEU A 202 11.86 8.46 7.93
N GLY A 203 10.96 7.47 7.86
CA GLY A 203 9.88 7.31 8.83
C GLY A 203 8.77 8.34 8.65
N TYR A 204 8.11 8.70 9.74
CA TYR A 204 7.01 9.67 9.73
C TYR A 204 7.52 11.10 9.56
N ARG A 205 6.67 11.97 9.00
CA ARG A 205 6.96 13.40 8.99
C ARG A 205 7.10 13.95 10.41
N THR A 206 7.97 14.92 10.60
CA THR A 206 8.00 15.75 11.81
C THR A 206 6.77 16.66 11.82
N GLU A 207 6.00 16.62 12.90
CA GLU A 207 4.89 17.56 13.11
C GLU A 207 5.44 18.96 13.44
N ARG A 208 5.02 19.96 12.67
CA ARG A 208 5.33 21.38 12.89
C ARG A 208 4.02 22.16 12.84
N SER A 209 3.76 23.00 13.85
CA SER A 209 2.49 23.73 13.99
C SER A 209 2.31 24.87 12.98
N ASP A 210 3.41 25.33 12.42
CA ASP A 210 3.54 26.48 11.52
C ASP A 210 3.67 26.10 10.04
N GLU A 211 3.88 24.83 9.73
CA GLU A 211 4.08 24.35 8.36
C GLU A 211 2.82 23.72 7.79
N PRO A 212 2.45 24.06 6.54
CA PRO A 212 1.34 23.42 5.88
C PRO A 212 1.63 21.94 5.63
N ILE A 213 0.60 21.13 5.77
CA ILE A 213 0.59 19.69 5.51
C ILE A 213 1.16 19.29 4.13
N TYR A 214 1.02 20.14 3.10
CA TYR A 214 1.57 19.88 1.76
C TYR A 214 3.09 20.06 1.66
N ILE A 215 3.76 20.46 2.75
CA ILE A 215 5.22 20.46 2.89
C ILE A 215 5.60 19.51 4.02
N PRO A 216 5.46 18.18 3.86
CA PRO A 216 5.96 17.25 4.87
C PRO A 216 7.47 17.45 5.11
N TRP A 217 7.83 17.51 6.38
CA TRP A 217 9.21 17.65 6.86
C TRP A 217 9.72 16.32 7.39
N TYR A 218 10.95 15.95 7.05
CA TYR A 218 11.60 14.75 7.58
C TYR A 218 12.92 15.12 8.24
N GLN A 219 13.21 14.52 9.40
CA GLN A 219 14.43 14.75 10.17
C GLN A 219 15.02 13.43 10.65
N GLY A 220 16.24 13.48 11.18
CA GLY A 220 16.95 12.31 11.68
C GLY A 220 18.08 11.85 10.75
N THR A 221 18.75 10.78 11.14
CA THR A 221 20.00 10.33 10.51
C THR A 221 19.83 9.93 9.05
N GLU A 222 18.70 9.28 8.69
CA GLU A 222 18.44 8.88 7.30
C GLU A 222 18.10 10.09 6.43
N ALA A 223 17.36 11.07 6.95
CA ALA A 223 17.10 12.33 6.25
C ALA A 223 18.40 13.13 6.01
N GLU A 224 19.33 13.13 6.98
CA GLU A 224 20.63 13.79 6.83
C GLU A 224 21.49 13.13 5.74
N LYS A 225 21.48 11.78 5.65
CA LYS A 225 22.16 11.07 4.56
C LYS A 225 21.61 11.47 3.20
N VAL A 226 20.28 11.55 3.06
CA VAL A 226 19.64 12.09 1.85
C VAL A 226 20.06 13.54 1.60
N GLY A 227 20.10 14.37 2.65
CA GLY A 227 20.58 15.75 2.55
C GLY A 227 22.01 15.87 2.07
N ASN A 228 22.90 14.94 2.46
CA ASN A 228 24.27 14.88 1.97
C ASN A 228 24.38 14.51 0.49
N LEU A 229 23.37 13.81 -0.08
CA LEU A 229 23.25 13.66 -1.54
C LEU A 229 22.88 14.99 -2.19
N LEU A 230 21.92 15.73 -1.60
CA LEU A 230 21.50 17.04 -2.12
C LEU A 230 22.60 18.11 -2.04
N LYS A 231 23.59 17.96 -1.16
CA LYS A 231 24.79 18.83 -1.14
C LYS A 231 25.77 18.56 -2.29
N GLN A 232 25.64 17.45 -3.02
CA GLN A 232 26.49 17.13 -4.18
C GLN A 232 25.97 17.83 -5.43
N ILE A 233 26.26 19.13 -5.51
CA ILE A 233 25.79 20.04 -6.57
C ILE A 233 26.22 19.54 -7.96
N GLY A 234 25.32 19.66 -8.93
CA GLY A 234 25.60 19.38 -10.34
C GLY A 234 25.58 17.90 -10.73
N LYS A 235 25.46 16.97 -9.78
CA LYS A 235 25.22 15.55 -10.05
C LYS A 235 23.71 15.26 -10.01
N THR A 236 23.18 14.62 -11.06
CA THR A 236 21.79 14.16 -11.06
C THR A 236 21.65 12.86 -10.28
N PHE A 237 20.63 12.78 -9.43
CA PHE A 237 20.23 11.59 -8.69
C PHE A 237 18.78 11.25 -8.97
N ARG A 238 18.47 9.95 -9.08
CA ARG A 238 17.11 9.45 -9.15
C ARG A 238 16.63 9.04 -7.76
N PHE A 239 15.61 9.73 -7.27
CA PHE A 239 14.96 9.44 -6.01
C PHE A 239 13.67 8.66 -6.27
N TYR A 240 13.57 7.49 -5.65
CA TYR A 240 12.33 6.73 -5.57
C TYR A 240 11.72 7.01 -4.20
N CYS A 241 10.76 7.93 -4.15
CA CYS A 241 10.05 8.30 -2.93
C CYS A 241 8.84 7.38 -2.76
N ASN A 242 8.80 6.59 -1.69
CA ASN A 242 7.74 5.64 -1.41
C ASN A 242 7.13 5.92 -0.03
N TRP A 243 5.86 6.29 0.01
CA TRP A 243 5.09 6.45 1.24
C TRP A 243 4.26 5.18 1.49
N HIS A 244 4.52 4.52 2.61
CA HIS A 244 3.92 3.24 2.97
C HIS A 244 3.62 3.15 4.47
N ASP A 245 2.85 2.15 4.88
CA ASP A 245 2.59 1.87 6.31
C ASP A 245 3.74 1.05 6.97
#